data_AF-A0A0Q6F051-F1
#
_entry.id   AF-A0A0Q6F051-F1
#
_cell.length_a   1.000
_cell.length_b   1.000
_cell.length_c   1.000
_cell.angle_alpha   90.00
_cell.angle_beta   90.00
_cell.angle_gamma   90.00
#
_symmetry.space_group_name_H-M   'P 1'
#
loop_
_entity.id
_entity.type
_entity.pdbx_description
1 polymer ?
#
loop_
_entity_poly.entity_id
_entity_poly.type
_entity_poly.pdbx_seq_one_letter_code
_entity_poly.pdbx_strand_id
1 'polypeptide(L)'
;MDEDMDRRVRDRSPVSFRPARLFSLEGRFLADAAILERSADGARLRLFGNAGEAAEVYLYDETDRRRWRARRVWSDGYKAGYAFLSVPEAPEREEAERVFGRYYAMTH
;
A
#
# COMPACT_ATOMS: atom_id res chain seq x y z
N MET A 1 4.36 -22.02 47.16
CA MET A 1 4.82 -22.67 45.92
C MET A 1 3.63 -22.64 44.98
N ASP A 2 3.27 -21.50 44.38
CA ASP A 2 4.13 -20.53 43.64
C ASP A 2 4.96 -21.32 42.60
N GLU A 3 4.87 -21.12 41.29
CA GLU A 3 4.45 -19.95 40.51
C GLU A 3 4.14 -20.37 39.06
N ASP A 4 3.21 -19.61 38.48
CA ASP A 4 3.17 -19.16 37.09
C ASP A 4 2.99 -20.15 35.93
N MET A 5 1.71 -20.24 35.54
CA MET A 5 1.26 -20.25 34.15
C MET A 5 2.16 -19.37 33.27
N ASP A 6 3.09 -19.99 32.52
CA ASP A 6 3.84 -19.30 31.48
C ASP A 6 2.91 -19.02 30.28
N ARG A 7 2.10 -17.99 30.46
CA ARG A 7 1.20 -17.36 29.52
C ARG A 7 2.04 -16.42 28.66
N ARG A 8 3.03 -16.93 27.93
CA ARG A 8 3.80 -16.11 26.99
C ARG A 8 3.19 -16.18 25.61
N VAL A 9 2.23 -15.27 25.43
CA VAL A 9 2.03 -14.40 24.26
C VAL A 9 2.48 -15.02 22.94
N ARG A 10 1.49 -15.49 22.17
CA ARG A 10 1.62 -15.75 20.72
C ARG A 10 2.58 -14.75 20.12
N ASP A 11 3.69 -15.26 19.62
CA ASP A 11 4.67 -14.55 18.81
C ASP A 11 3.90 -13.59 17.90
N ARG A 12 4.03 -12.28 18.15
CA ARG A 12 3.41 -11.27 17.30
C ARG A 12 4.16 -11.35 15.98
N SER A 13 3.70 -12.21 15.07
CA SER A 13 4.18 -12.21 13.70
C SER A 13 4.14 -10.76 13.23
N PRO A 14 5.27 -10.19 12.79
CA PRO A 14 5.23 -8.85 12.21
C PRO A 14 4.31 -8.95 11.02
N VAL A 15 3.09 -8.40 11.16
CA VAL A 15 2.20 -8.22 10.03
C VAL A 15 3.01 -7.36 9.06
N SER A 16 3.51 -7.97 8.00
CA SER A 16 4.36 -7.31 7.01
C SER A 16 3.45 -6.40 6.19
N PHE A 17 3.03 -5.30 6.82
CA PHE A 17 2.31 -4.23 6.17
C PHE A 17 3.27 -3.63 5.15
N ARG A 18 3.00 -3.86 3.88
CA ARG A 18 3.83 -3.28 2.81
C ARG A 18 3.38 -1.83 2.60
N PRO A 19 4.22 -0.83 2.89
CA PRO A 19 3.86 0.56 2.70
C PRO A 19 3.48 0.81 1.24
N ALA A 20 2.40 1.55 1.04
CA ALA A 20 1.87 1.87 -0.26
C ALA A 20 1.29 3.28 -0.28
N ARG A 21 1.18 3.85 -1.48
CA ARG A 21 0.55 5.16 -1.66
C ARG A 21 -0.44 5.15 -2.81
N LEU A 22 -1.49 5.93 -2.64
CA LEU A 22 -2.53 6.11 -3.64
C LEU A 22 -2.42 7.49 -4.27
N PHE A 23 -2.49 7.51 -5.60
CA PHE A 23 -2.53 8.73 -6.40
C PHE A 23 -3.71 8.68 -7.36
N SER A 24 -4.26 9.83 -7.70
CA SER A 24 -5.21 9.94 -8.82
C SER A 24 -4.50 9.63 -10.15
N LEU A 25 -5.27 9.39 -11.20
CA LEU A 25 -4.71 9.21 -12.55
C LEU A 25 -3.99 10.47 -13.07
N GLU A 26 -4.28 11.64 -12.49
CA GLU A 26 -3.59 12.91 -12.75
C GLU A 26 -2.30 13.08 -11.91
N GLY A 27 -1.92 12.06 -11.12
CA GLY A 27 -0.72 12.11 -10.28
C GLY A 27 -0.89 12.93 -9.00
N ARG A 28 -2.12 13.24 -8.56
CA ARG A 28 -2.36 13.91 -7.27
C ARG A 28 -2.36 12.88 -6.15
N PHE A 29 -1.64 13.16 -5.07
CA PHE A 29 -1.66 12.31 -3.88
C PHE A 29 -3.08 12.23 -3.29
N LEU A 30 -3.52 11.03 -2.95
CA LEU A 30 -4.83 10.78 -2.34
C LEU A 30 -4.70 10.34 -0.88
N ALA A 31 -3.91 9.31 -0.61
CA ALA A 31 -3.73 8.79 0.74
C ALA A 31 -2.50 7.88 0.84
N ASP A 32 -1.93 7.83 2.04
CA ASP A 32 -1.04 6.74 2.44
C ASP A 32 -1.85 5.47 2.70
N ALA A 33 -1.22 4.33 2.44
CA ALA A 33 -1.84 3.02 2.59
C ALA A 33 -0.82 1.95 3.03
N ALA A 34 -1.34 0.81 3.46
CA ALA A 34 -0.58 -0.42 3.61
C ALA A 34 -1.30 -1.54 2.86
N ILE A 35 -0.56 -2.28 2.04
CA ILE A 35 -1.05 -3.50 1.42
C ILE A 35 -1.13 -4.57 2.51
N LEU A 36 -2.34 -5.05 2.77
CA LEU A 36 -2.63 -6.14 3.69
C LEU A 36 -2.51 -7.50 3.00
N GLU A 37 -2.95 -7.55 1.75
CA GLU A 37 -2.94 -8.74 0.89
C GLU A 37 -2.86 -8.30 -0.56
N ARG A 38 -2.13 -9.04 -1.40
CA ARG A 38 -2.00 -8.81 -2.84
C ARG A 38 -2.11 -10.12 -3.59
N SER A 39 -2.90 -10.13 -4.65
CA SER A 39 -3.01 -11.20 -5.64
C SER A 39 -2.51 -10.71 -7.00
N ALA A 40 -2.65 -11.55 -8.04
CA ALA A 40 -2.37 -11.15 -9.41
C ALA A 40 -3.38 -10.10 -9.93
N ASP A 41 -4.61 -10.13 -9.41
CA ASP A 41 -5.74 -9.34 -9.92
C ASP A 41 -6.14 -8.18 -9.00
N GLY A 42 -5.52 -8.04 -7.83
CA GLY A 42 -5.88 -6.96 -6.91
C GLY A 42 -5.11 -6.93 -5.61
N ALA A 43 -5.51 -5.99 -4.75
CA ALA A 43 -4.97 -5.84 -3.42
C ALA A 43 -6.03 -5.38 -2.42
N ARG A 44 -5.87 -5.85 -1.19
CA ARG A 44 -6.56 -5.33 -0.02
C ARG A 44 -5.65 -4.34 0.69
N LEU A 45 -6.14 -3.13 0.87
CA LEU A 45 -5.39 -2.04 1.49
C LEU A 45 -6.01 -1.63 2.82
N ARG A 46 -5.15 -1.17 3.73
CA ARG A 46 -5.53 -0.28 4.82
C ARG A 46 -5.16 1.14 4.41
N LEU A 47 -6.12 2.06 4.47
CA LEU A 47 -5.93 3.48 4.15
C LEU A 47 -5.64 4.26 5.44
N PHE A 48 -4.66 5.16 5.37
CA PHE A 48 -4.27 6.08 6.44
C PHE A 48 -4.67 7.52 6.06
N GLY A 49 -5.92 7.69 5.65
CA GLY A 49 -6.43 8.96 5.16
C GLY A 49 -7.68 8.74 4.32
N ASN A 50 -8.22 9.84 3.79
CA ASN A 50 -9.37 9.78 2.89
C ASN A 50 -8.87 9.72 1.43
N ALA A 51 -8.97 8.55 0.80
CA ALA A 51 -8.67 8.40 -0.63
C ALA A 51 -9.77 8.98 -1.56
N GLY A 52 -10.80 9.61 -0.99
CA GLY A 52 -11.94 10.19 -1.71
C GLY A 52 -12.84 9.13 -2.34
N GLU A 53 -13.63 9.53 -3.33
CA GLU A 53 -14.48 8.63 -4.12
C GLU A 53 -13.83 8.19 -5.44
N ALA A 54 -12.53 8.42 -5.60
CA ALA A 54 -11.80 8.06 -6.81
C ALA A 54 -12.00 6.57 -7.13
N ALA A 55 -12.70 6.30 -8.24
CA ALA A 55 -12.97 4.94 -8.68
C ALA A 55 -11.67 4.27 -9.16
N GLU A 56 -10.80 5.02 -9.83
CA GLU A 56 -9.52 4.54 -10.33
C GLU A 56 -8.35 5.38 -9.83
N VAL A 57 -7.28 4.69 -9.47
CA VAL A 57 -6.09 5.25 -8.83
C VAL A 57 -4.83 4.55 -9.35
N TYR A 58 -3.69 5.19 -9.16
CA TYR A 58 -2.41 4.50 -9.15
C TYR A 58 -2.09 4.03 -7.73
N LEU A 59 -1.86 2.73 -7.56
CA LEU A 59 -1.34 2.13 -6.34
C LEU A 59 0.16 1.93 -6.49
N TYR A 60 0.93 2.52 -5.60
CA TYR A 60 2.38 2.34 -5.51
C TYR A 60 2.72 1.42 -4.35
N ASP A 61 3.42 0.31 -4.60
CA ASP A 61 4.06 -0.50 -3.55
C ASP A 61 5.48 0.02 -3.34
N GLU A 62 5.74 0.60 -2.16
CA GLU A 62 7.06 1.17 -1.84
C GLU A 62 8.12 0.10 -1.56
N THR A 63 7.70 -1.14 -1.27
CA THR A 63 8.59 -2.28 -1.02
C THR A 63 9.15 -2.82 -2.32
N ASP A 64 8.27 -3.14 -3.27
CA ASP A 64 8.67 -3.70 -4.58
C ASP A 64 8.98 -2.62 -5.62
N ARG A 65 8.75 -1.34 -5.30
CA ARG A 65 8.90 -0.18 -6.21
C ARG A 65 8.14 -0.36 -7.52
N ARG A 66 6.90 -0.84 -7.42
CA ARG A 66 6.01 -1.09 -8.56
C ARG A 66 4.74 -0.27 -8.42
N ARG A 67 4.15 0.08 -9.55
CA ARG A 67 2.83 0.70 -9.62
C ARG A 67 1.82 -0.16 -10.39
N TRP A 68 0.56 -0.04 -10.03
CA TRP A 68 -0.58 -0.58 -10.77
C TRP A 68 -1.60 0.52 -10.97
N ARG A 69 -2.23 0.57 -12.14
CA ARG A 69 -3.55 1.20 -12.26
C ARG A 69 -4.56 0.26 -11.61
N ALA A 70 -5.36 0.78 -10.70
CA ALA A 70 -6.28 -0.04 -9.92
C ALA A 70 -7.63 0.65 -9.73
N ARG A 71 -8.70 -0.14 -9.68
CA ARG A 71 -10.06 0.33 -9.42
C ARG A 71 -10.53 -0.08 -8.05
N ARG A 72 -11.08 0.84 -7.27
CA ARG A 72 -11.73 0.52 -6.00
C ARG A 72 -13.00 -0.29 -6.26
N VAL A 73 -13.08 -1.48 -5.67
CA VAL A 73 -14.23 -2.40 -5.79
C VAL A 73 -15.11 -2.41 -4.55
N TRP A 74 -14.53 -2.13 -3.38
CA TRP A 74 -15.27 -1.97 -2.13
C TRP A 74 -14.46 -1.11 -1.14
N SER A 75 -15.15 -0.54 -0.16
CA SER A 75 -14.56 0.18 0.97
C SER A 75 -15.34 -0.10 2.23
N ASP A 76 -14.63 -0.32 3.33
CA ASP A 76 -15.17 -0.57 4.67
C ASP A 76 -14.29 0.18 5.69
N GLY A 77 -14.73 1.39 6.07
CA GLY A 77 -13.96 2.31 6.92
C GLY A 77 -12.56 2.59 6.36
N TYR A 78 -11.53 2.16 7.10
CA TYR A 78 -10.12 2.30 6.71
C TYR A 78 -9.59 1.16 5.84
N LYS A 79 -10.45 0.25 5.37
CA LYS A 79 -10.05 -0.85 4.48
C LYS A 79 -10.70 -0.65 3.13
N ALA A 80 -9.97 -1.00 2.07
CA ALA A 80 -10.50 -0.95 0.73
C ALA A 80 -9.92 -2.08 -0.12
N GLY A 81 -10.74 -2.60 -1.03
CA GLY A 81 -10.32 -3.54 -2.06
C GLY A 81 -10.11 -2.80 -3.37
N TYR A 82 -8.99 -3.09 -4.02
CA TYR A 82 -8.67 -2.57 -5.34
C TYR A 82 -8.41 -3.72 -6.30
N ALA A 83 -9.03 -3.69 -7.48
CA ALA A 83 -8.74 -4.61 -8.58
C ALA A 83 -7.70 -3.97 -9.52
N PHE A 84 -6.71 -4.73 -9.94
CA PHE A 84 -5.68 -4.26 -10.87
C PHE A 84 -6.24 -4.22 -12.30
N LEU A 85 -6.08 -3.06 -12.94
CA LEU A 85 -6.47 -2.82 -14.33
C LEU A 85 -5.27 -2.93 -15.28
N SER A 86 -4.05 -2.99 -14.75
CA SER A 86 -2.82 -3.08 -15.51
C SER A 86 -1.86 -4.10 -14.88
N VAL A 87 -0.90 -4.56 -15.68
CA VAL A 87 0.28 -5.23 -15.16
C VAL A 87 1.10 -4.27 -14.30
N PRO A 88 1.90 -4.77 -13.33
CA PRO A 88 2.81 -3.92 -12.56
C PRO A 88 3.86 -3.28 -13.45
N GLU A 89 4.03 -1.97 -13.30
CA GLU A 89 5.04 -1.20 -14.01
C GLU A 89 6.04 -0.57 -13.04
N ALA A 90 7.25 -0.31 -13.51
CA ALA A 90 8.16 0.58 -12.80
C ALA A 90 7.62 2.01 -12.92
N PRO A 91 7.56 2.78 -11.83
CA PRO A 91 7.15 4.17 -11.90
C PRO A 91 8.19 5.01 -12.64
N GLU A 92 7.74 6.06 -13.34
CA GLU A 92 8.65 6.96 -14.03
C GLU A 92 9.54 7.69 -13.02
N ARG A 93 10.72 8.16 -13.46
CA ARG A 93 11.71 8.76 -12.54
C ARG A 93 11.12 9.89 -11.70
N GLU A 94 10.38 10.81 -12.32
CA GLU A 94 9.74 11.94 -11.63
C GLU A 94 8.69 11.47 -10.60
N GLU A 95 7.96 10.40 -10.91
CA GLU A 95 6.99 9.80 -10.00
C GLU A 95 7.70 9.07 -8.85
N ALA A 96 8.77 8.34 -9.16
CA ALA A 96 9.62 7.68 -8.17
C ALA A 96 10.26 8.70 -7.23
N GLU A 97 10.64 9.89 -7.70
CA GLU A 97 11.13 10.98 -6.85
C GLU A 97 10.02 11.54 -5.95
N ARG A 98 8.79 11.70 -6.46
CA ARG A 98 7.64 12.16 -5.66
C ARG A 98 7.21 11.14 -4.60
N VAL A 99 7.28 9.85 -4.93
CA VAL A 99 6.83 8.77 -4.04
C VAL A 99 7.95 8.33 -3.09
N PHE A 100 9.17 8.14 -3.60
CA PHE A 100 10.30 7.56 -2.86
C PHE A 100 11.44 8.56 -2.58
N GLY A 101 11.25 9.87 -2.78
CA GLY A 101 12.32 10.88 -2.86
C GLY A 101 13.37 10.90 -1.75
N ARG A 102 13.10 10.35 -0.56
CA ARG A 102 14.12 10.20 0.49
C ARG A 102 15.16 9.09 0.19
N TYR A 103 14.82 8.12 -0.66
CA TYR A 103 15.69 7.01 -1.07
C TYR A 103 16.35 7.22 -2.45
N TYR A 104 15.88 8.16 -3.27
CA TYR A 104 16.42 8.40 -4.62
C TYR A 104 17.52 9.49 -4.65
N ALA A 105 17.72 10.23 -3.56
CA ALA A 105 18.75 11.29 -3.47
C ALA A 105 20.20 10.76 -3.33
N MET A 106 20.42 9.43 -3.27
CA MET A 106 21.74 8.83 -3.02
C MET A 106 22.32 8.04 -4.20
N THR A 107 21.69 8.06 -5.38
CA THR A 107 22.28 7.44 -6.58
C THR A 107 22.81 8.54 -7.49
N HIS A 108 23.96 9.09 -7.13
CA HIS A 108 24.75 9.96 -7.99
C HIS A 108 26.25 9.67 -7.83
#